data_AF-A0A0U4FBY6-F1
#
_entry.id   AF-A0A0U4FBY6-F1
#
_cell.length_a   1.000
_cell.length_b   1.000
_cell.length_c   1.000
_cell.angle_alpha   90.00
_cell.angle_beta   90.00
_cell.angle_gamma   90.00
#
_symmetry.space_group_name_H-M   'P 1'
#
loop_
_entity.id
_entity.type
_entity.pdbx_description
1 polymer ?
#
loop_
_entity_poly.entity_id
_entity_poly.type
_entity_poly.pdbx_seq_one_letter_code
_entity_poly.pdbx_strand_id
1 'polypeptide(L)'
;MDIYLFVYLILFAAPVGTAMHEIGHVLGAKRVRADKITLTIGTGRIITQMVSNKTVYTIRLFYFLGGVAFSQRKIPYKPVEQIKIAGSGPLMSLIAAGLCYGFYNVHPSNYVLILLLFNLWVAVVNIIPFRFKGKESDGYTIYKVIRKK
;
A
#
# COMPACT_ATOMS: atom_id res chain seq x y z
N MET A 1 18.86 16.02 -13.44
CA MET A 1 17.70 15.58 -12.64
C MET A 1 17.49 16.62 -11.56
N ASP A 2 16.45 17.45 -11.69
CA ASP A 2 16.27 18.61 -10.82
C ASP A 2 16.00 18.18 -9.38
N ILE A 3 16.73 18.76 -8.44
CA ILE A 3 16.61 18.50 -6.99
C ILE A 3 15.15 18.56 -6.51
N TYR A 4 14.34 19.42 -7.13
CA TYR A 4 12.91 19.56 -6.87
C TYR A 4 12.11 18.27 -7.15
N LEU A 5 12.40 17.57 -8.24
CA LEU A 5 11.73 16.30 -8.56
C LEU A 5 12.11 15.19 -7.58
N PHE A 6 13.36 15.18 -7.11
CA PHE A 6 13.81 14.24 -6.09
C PHE A 6 13.15 14.50 -4.73
N VAL A 7 13.08 15.76 -4.30
CA VAL A 7 12.37 16.16 -3.09
C VAL A 7 10.88 15.81 -3.18
N TYR A 8 10.26 16.06 -4.33
CA TYR A 8 8.88 15.67 -4.59
C TYR A 8 8.67 14.16 -4.52
N LEU A 9 9.58 13.37 -5.11
CA LEU A 9 9.52 11.91 -5.06
C LEU A 9 9.48 11.43 -3.61
N ILE A 10 10.38 11.92 -2.76
CA ILE A 10 10.50 11.46 -1.38
C ILE A 10 9.36 11.96 -0.49
N LEU A 11 9.06 13.26 -0.54
CA LEU A 11 8.12 13.87 0.40
C LEU A 11 6.66 13.75 -0.01
N PHE A 12 6.39 13.49 -1.29
CA PHE A 12 5.03 13.42 -1.82
C PHE A 12 4.75 12.10 -2.53
N ALA A 13 5.44 11.79 -3.63
CA ALA A 13 5.07 10.64 -4.45
C ALA A 13 5.20 9.31 -3.69
N ALA A 14 6.26 9.15 -2.91
CA ALA A 14 6.50 7.97 -2.10
C ALA A 14 5.42 7.76 -1.02
N PRO A 15 5.20 8.70 -0.07
CA PRO A 15 4.16 8.54 0.94
C PRO A 15 2.76 8.43 0.35
N VAL A 16 2.42 9.18 -0.71
CA VAL A 16 1.10 9.09 -1.35
C VAL A 16 0.91 7.73 -2.02
N GLY A 17 1.89 7.27 -2.80
CA GLY A 17 1.82 5.96 -3.47
C GLY A 17 1.78 4.80 -2.48
N THR A 18 2.58 4.86 -1.41
CA THR A 18 2.51 3.87 -0.33
C THR A 18 1.17 3.94 0.42
N ALA A 19 0.65 5.13 0.72
CA ALA A 19 -0.66 5.25 1.35
C ALA A 19 -1.77 4.64 0.48
N MET A 20 -1.75 4.90 -0.83
CA MET A 20 -2.71 4.30 -1.78
C MET A 20 -2.62 2.77 -1.78
N HIS A 21 -1.41 2.22 -1.79
CA HIS A 21 -1.18 0.77 -1.68
C HIS A 21 -1.79 0.19 -0.39
N GLU A 22 -1.46 0.78 0.77
CA GLU A 22 -1.93 0.29 2.06
C GLU A 22 -3.45 0.46 2.24
N ILE A 23 -4.03 1.52 1.68
CA ILE A 23 -5.49 1.69 1.59
C ILE A 23 -6.13 0.53 0.82
N GLY A 24 -5.46 0.03 -0.23
CA GLY A 24 -5.85 -1.19 -0.93
C GLY A 24 -6.04 -2.37 0.02
N HIS A 25 -5.06 -2.66 0.88
CA HIS A 25 -5.19 -3.71 1.89
C HIS A 25 -6.32 -3.45 2.89
N VAL A 26 -6.49 -2.21 3.35
CA VAL A 26 -7.60 -1.84 4.24
C VAL A 26 -8.95 -2.12 3.59
N LEU A 27 -9.12 -1.77 2.31
CA LEU A 27 -10.35 -2.06 1.57
C LEU A 27 -10.55 -3.56 1.38
N GLY A 28 -9.49 -4.31 1.07
CA GLY A 28 -9.52 -5.77 1.01
C GLY A 28 -9.97 -6.39 2.32
N ALA A 29 -9.40 -5.93 3.45
CA ALA A 29 -9.75 -6.38 4.80
C ALA A 29 -11.19 -6.04 5.19
N LYS A 30 -11.67 -4.84 4.83
CA LYS A 30 -13.08 -4.44 5.04
C LYS A 30 -14.03 -5.32 4.25
N ARG A 31 -13.71 -5.64 2.98
CA ARG A 31 -14.54 -6.52 2.12
C ARG A 31 -14.68 -7.94 2.69
N VAL A 32 -13.65 -8.46 3.37
CA VAL A 32 -13.70 -9.78 4.04
C VAL A 32 -14.11 -9.70 5.53
N ARG A 33 -14.65 -8.56 5.95
CA ARG A 33 -15.21 -8.32 7.29
C ARG A 33 -14.20 -8.58 8.42
N ALA A 34 -12.99 -8.01 8.31
CA ALA A 34 -12.04 -8.00 9.40
C ALA A 34 -12.63 -7.36 10.68
N ASP A 35 -12.24 -7.89 11.84
CA ASP A 35 -12.72 -7.39 13.14
C ASP A 35 -11.96 -6.14 13.59
N LYS A 36 -10.67 -6.08 13.26
CA LYS A 36 -9.81 -4.94 13.51
C LYS A 36 -8.87 -4.73 12.34
N ILE A 37 -8.73 -3.49 11.92
CA ILE A 37 -7.80 -3.08 10.86
C ILE A 37 -6.94 -1.95 11.42
N THR A 38 -5.64 -1.99 11.19
CA THR A 38 -4.70 -0.94 11.60
C THR A 38 -3.93 -0.51 10.38
N LEU A 39 -4.02 0.77 10.03
CA LEU A 39 -3.22 1.40 8.99
C LEU A 39 -2.21 2.31 9.67
N THR A 40 -0.92 2.04 9.48
CA THR A 40 0.16 2.90 9.95
C THR A 40 0.93 3.45 8.76
N ILE A 41 1.07 4.76 8.69
CA ILE A 41 1.90 5.45 7.70
C ILE A 41 3.13 6.02 8.41
N GLY A 42 4.32 5.70 7.88
CA GLY A 42 5.60 6.15 8.39
C GLY A 42 6.20 5.33 9.53
N THR A 43 7.29 5.87 10.08
CA THR A 43 8.05 5.30 11.21
C THR A 43 8.37 6.35 12.27
N GLY A 44 8.84 5.91 13.45
CA GLY A 44 9.16 6.79 14.59
C GLY A 44 7.96 7.05 15.50
N ARG A 45 7.96 8.22 16.17
CA ARG A 45 6.92 8.64 17.12
C ARG A 45 5.58 8.87 16.42
N ILE A 46 4.48 8.51 17.07
CA ILE A 46 3.12 8.78 16.59
C ILE A 46 2.86 10.30 16.68
N ILE A 47 2.50 10.91 15.55
CA ILE A 47 2.03 12.31 15.53
C ILE A 47 0.53 12.35 15.79
N THR A 48 -0.23 11.51 15.07
CA THR A 48 -1.68 11.47 15.18
C THR A 48 -2.19 10.05 15.06
N GLN A 49 -3.26 9.77 15.78
CA GLN A 49 -3.97 8.51 15.76
C GLN A 49 -5.47 8.81 15.74
N MET A 50 -6.15 8.22 14.77
CA MET A 50 -7.58 8.36 14.60
C MET A 50 -8.21 6.96 14.60
N VAL A 51 -9.33 6.81 15.30
CA VAL A 51 -10.09 5.56 15.32
C VAL A 51 -11.42 5.82 14.64
N SER A 52 -11.71 5.06 13.60
CA SER A 52 -12.99 5.10 12.90
C SER A 52 -13.56 3.68 12.81
N ASN A 53 -14.63 3.42 13.55
CA ASN A 53 -15.23 2.09 13.71
C ASN A 53 -14.19 1.04 14.13
N LYS A 54 -13.92 0.07 13.25
CA LYS A 54 -12.97 -1.04 13.46
C LYS A 54 -11.57 -0.74 12.92
N THR A 55 -11.34 0.46 12.38
CA THR A 55 -10.09 0.84 11.73
C THR A 55 -9.34 1.89 12.54
N VAL A 56 -8.10 1.58 12.88
CA VAL A 56 -7.16 2.49 13.55
C VAL A 56 -6.21 3.05 12.51
N TYR A 57 -6.20 4.36 12.33
CA TYR A 57 -5.32 5.09 11.44
C TYR A 57 -4.24 5.76 12.27
N THR A 58 -2.97 5.49 11.98
CA THR A 58 -1.82 6.02 12.72
C THR A 58 -0.86 6.68 11.75
N ILE A 59 -0.49 7.93 12.00
CA ILE A 59 0.53 8.65 11.24
C ILE A 59 1.71 8.93 12.16
N ARG A 60 2.91 8.56 11.72
CA ARG A 60 4.16 8.75 12.47
C ARG A 60 5.02 9.85 11.87
N LEU A 61 5.98 10.34 12.66
CA LEU A 61 6.86 11.48 12.32
C LEU A 61 7.48 11.37 10.93
N PHE A 62 8.10 10.24 10.64
CA PHE A 62 8.69 9.99 9.32
C PHE A 62 7.65 9.34 8.41
N TYR A 63 6.60 10.08 8.07
CA TYR A 63 5.47 9.61 7.25
C TYR A 63 5.88 9.14 5.85
N PHE A 64 7.00 9.67 5.33
CA PHE A 64 7.59 9.28 4.05
C PHE A 64 8.36 7.95 4.09
N LEU A 65 8.60 7.39 5.29
CA LEU A 65 9.29 6.11 5.46
C LEU A 65 8.28 4.97 5.58
N GLY A 66 7.73 4.57 4.45
CA GLY A 66 6.91 3.36 4.31
C GLY A 66 5.53 3.43 4.96
N GLY A 67 4.83 2.30 4.92
CA GLY A 67 3.51 2.11 5.50
C GLY A 67 3.31 0.63 5.80
N VAL A 68 2.35 0.34 6.67
CA VAL A 68 1.92 -1.02 7.00
C VAL A 68 0.42 -1.00 7.30
N ALA A 69 -0.34 -1.78 6.55
CA ALA A 69 -1.69 -2.19 6.88
C ALA A 69 -1.68 -3.59 7.50
N PHE A 70 -2.40 -3.74 8.59
CA PHE A 70 -2.54 -4.99 9.30
C PHE A 70 -4.02 -5.24 9.63
N SER A 71 -4.47 -6.48 9.49
CA SER A 71 -5.85 -6.86 9.79
C SER A 71 -5.91 -8.12 10.64
N GLN A 72 -6.89 -8.15 11.55
CA GLN A 72 -7.16 -9.27 12.43
C GLN A 72 -8.64 -9.63 12.39
N ARG A 73 -8.91 -10.93 12.54
CA ARG A 73 -10.26 -11.49 12.70
C ARG A 73 -10.21 -12.63 13.71
N LYS A 74 -11.23 -12.75 14.56
CA LYS A 74 -11.36 -13.84 15.54
C LYS A 74 -11.37 -15.20 14.87
N ILE A 75 -12.11 -15.32 13.76
CA ILE A 75 -12.13 -16.51 12.91
C ILE A 75 -11.00 -16.37 11.89
N PRO A 76 -10.08 -17.35 11.77
CA PRO A 76 -8.99 -17.28 10.79
C PRO A 76 -9.48 -17.01 9.36
N TYR A 77 -8.70 -16.25 8.59
CA TYR A 77 -9.02 -15.97 7.19
C TYR A 77 -8.88 -17.23 6.34
N LYS A 78 -9.88 -17.50 5.50
CA LYS A 78 -9.82 -18.54 4.46
C LYS A 78 -8.71 -18.18 3.45
N PRO A 79 -8.10 -19.17 2.77
CA PRO A 79 -7.08 -18.93 1.75
C PRO A 79 -7.46 -17.84 0.72
N VAL A 80 -8.69 -17.90 0.19
CA VAL A 80 -9.19 -16.91 -0.78
C VAL A 80 -9.31 -15.51 -0.19
N GLU A 81 -9.64 -15.39 1.10
CA GLU A 81 -9.73 -14.09 1.78
C GLU A 81 -8.34 -13.47 1.97
N GLN A 82 -7.33 -14.28 2.32
CA GLN A 82 -5.95 -13.83 2.44
C GLN A 82 -5.41 -13.34 1.09
N ILE A 83 -5.66 -14.09 0.01
CA ILE A 83 -5.30 -13.68 -1.35
C ILE A 83 -6.01 -12.37 -1.74
N LYS A 84 -7.29 -12.22 -1.42
CA LYS A 84 -8.02 -10.97 -1.66
C LYS A 84 -7.42 -9.79 -0.91
N ILE A 85 -7.06 -9.95 0.37
CA ILE A 85 -6.44 -8.88 1.15
C ILE A 85 -5.08 -8.50 0.55
N ALA A 86 -4.20 -9.48 0.35
CA ALA A 86 -2.85 -9.26 -0.17
C ALA A 86 -2.88 -8.67 -1.60
N GLY A 87 -3.73 -9.21 -2.48
CA GLY A 87 -3.87 -8.70 -3.85
C GLY A 87 -4.50 -7.31 -3.95
N SER A 88 -5.23 -6.86 -2.93
CA SER A 88 -5.88 -5.53 -2.97
C SER A 88 -4.89 -4.37 -2.89
N GLY A 89 -3.72 -4.56 -2.28
CA GLY A 89 -2.67 -3.53 -2.22
C GLY A 89 -2.10 -3.21 -3.61
N PRO A 90 -1.49 -4.20 -4.31
CA PRO A 90 -0.96 -4.01 -5.65
C PRO A 90 -2.04 -3.58 -6.66
N LEU A 91 -3.25 -4.11 -6.53
CA LEU A 91 -4.38 -3.69 -7.37
C LEU A 91 -4.70 -2.19 -7.19
N MET A 92 -4.69 -1.68 -5.96
CA MET A 92 -4.92 -0.26 -5.72
C MET A 92 -3.77 0.61 -6.27
N SER A 93 -2.52 0.14 -6.16
CA SER A 93 -1.37 0.80 -6.79
C SER A 93 -1.50 0.84 -8.32
N LEU A 94 -1.99 -0.24 -8.97
CA LEU A 94 -2.26 -0.25 -10.40
C LEU A 94 -3.39 0.72 -10.79
N ILE A 95 -4.47 0.77 -10.01
CA ILE A 95 -5.56 1.74 -10.23
C ILE A 95 -5.02 3.17 -10.11
N ALA A 96 -4.22 3.47 -9.09
CA ALA A 96 -3.60 4.77 -8.91
C ALA A 96 -2.67 5.14 -10.09
N ALA A 97 -1.87 4.18 -10.57
CA ALA A 97 -1.06 4.37 -11.77
C ALA A 97 -1.91 4.64 -13.03
N GLY A 98 -3.00 3.91 -13.22
CA GLY A 98 -3.94 4.12 -14.34
C GLY A 98 -4.60 5.50 -14.30
N LEU A 99 -5.00 5.97 -13.12
CA LEU A 99 -5.52 7.34 -12.93
C LEU A 99 -4.45 8.39 -13.25
N CYS A 100 -3.21 8.19 -12.79
CA CYS A 100 -2.11 9.09 -13.11
C CYS A 100 -1.78 9.08 -14.61
N TYR A 101 -1.88 7.93 -15.28
CA TYR A 101 -1.71 7.84 -16.74
C TYR A 101 -2.79 8.62 -17.48
N GLY A 102 -4.06 8.46 -17.09
CA GLY A 102 -5.17 9.25 -17.65
C GLY A 102 -4.93 10.75 -17.48
N PHE A 103 -4.52 11.17 -16.28
CA PHE A 103 -4.22 12.58 -16.00
C PHE A 103 -3.00 13.09 -16.78
N TYR A 104 -1.95 12.27 -16.92
CA TYR A 104 -0.75 12.61 -17.69
C TYR A 104 -1.05 12.87 -19.17
N ASN A 105 -1.99 12.14 -19.77
CA ASN A 105 -2.38 12.36 -21.16
C ASN A 105 -3.08 13.71 -21.38
N VAL A 106 -3.73 14.26 -20.35
CA VAL A 106 -4.38 15.58 -20.41
C VAL A 106 -3.41 16.70 -20.01
N HIS A 107 -2.58 16.45 -18.98
CA HIS A 107 -1.60 17.40 -18.46
C HIS A 107 -0.23 16.73 -18.29
N PRO A 108 0.57 16.66 -19.37
CA PRO A 108 1.90 16.06 -19.32
C PRO A 108 2.80 16.84 -18.37
N SER A 109 3.25 16.19 -17.31
CA SER A 109 4.11 16.78 -16.28
C SER A 109 5.01 15.73 -15.66
N ASN A 110 6.28 16.09 -15.44
CA ASN A 110 7.26 15.22 -14.79
C ASN A 110 6.82 14.80 -13.38
N TYR A 111 6.06 15.64 -12.67
CA TYR A 111 5.52 15.32 -11.34
C TYR A 111 4.47 14.21 -11.39
N VAL A 112 3.58 14.25 -12.39
CA VAL A 112 2.57 13.22 -12.62
C VAL A 112 3.23 11.94 -13.09
N LEU A 113 4.20 12.04 -13.99
CA LEU A 113 4.98 10.90 -14.47
C LEU A 113 5.71 10.19 -13.34
N ILE A 114 6.35 10.92 -12.42
CA ILE A 114 7.00 10.32 -11.26
C ILE A 114 6.00 9.60 -10.35
N LEU A 115 4.84 10.20 -10.08
CA LEU A 115 3.80 9.58 -9.26
C LEU A 115 3.25 8.31 -9.92
N LEU A 116 3.04 8.33 -11.24
CA LEU A 116 2.64 7.19 -12.06
C LEU A 116 3.67 6.07 -11.94
N LEU A 117 4.94 6.37 -12.25
CA LEU A 117 6.03 5.40 -12.25
C LEU A 117 6.25 4.81 -10.85
N PHE A 118 6.12 5.63 -9.80
CA PHE A 118 6.22 5.15 -8.43
C PHE A 118 5.10 4.17 -8.08
N ASN A 119 3.84 4.45 -8.44
CA ASN A 119 2.73 3.53 -8.21
C ASN A 119 2.87 2.23 -9.01
N LEU A 120 3.34 2.29 -10.26
CA LEU A 120 3.67 1.09 -11.05
C LEU A 120 4.78 0.28 -10.38
N TRP A 121 5.85 0.94 -9.94
CA TRP A 121 6.95 0.29 -9.24
C TRP A 121 6.46 -0.43 -7.98
N VAL A 122 5.68 0.24 -7.13
CA VAL A 122 5.10 -0.35 -5.91
C VAL A 122 4.22 -1.55 -6.24
N ALA A 123 3.40 -1.47 -7.29
CA ALA A 123 2.56 -2.59 -7.73
C ALA A 123 3.41 -3.80 -8.17
N VAL A 124 4.35 -3.58 -9.09
CA VAL A 124 5.19 -4.64 -9.68
C VAL A 124 6.02 -5.32 -8.59
N VAL A 125 6.71 -4.53 -7.76
CA VAL A 125 7.53 -5.09 -6.67
C VAL A 125 6.67 -5.93 -5.74
N ASN A 126 5.51 -5.45 -5.29
CA ASN A 126 4.68 -6.22 -4.37
C ASN A 126 4.03 -7.46 -4.99
N ILE A 127 3.87 -7.54 -6.32
CA ILE A 127 3.39 -8.77 -6.98
C ILE A 127 4.48 -9.85 -7.02
N ILE A 128 5.75 -9.47 -7.09
CA ILE A 128 6.86 -10.43 -7.13
C ILE A 128 6.97 -11.13 -5.76
N PRO A 129 6.98 -12.48 -5.72
CA PRO A 129 7.05 -13.21 -4.46
C PRO A 129 8.47 -13.21 -3.90
N PHE A 130 8.77 -12.26 -3.02
CA PHE A 130 10.05 -12.20 -2.31
C PHE A 130 9.85 -11.97 -0.82
N ARG A 131 10.90 -12.29 -0.05
CA ARG A 131 10.97 -12.03 1.39
C ARG A 131 12.29 -11.34 1.69
N PHE A 132 12.22 -10.19 2.35
CA PHE A 132 13.41 -9.41 2.68
C PHE A 132 13.39 -8.98 4.15
N LYS A 133 14.47 -9.28 4.89
CA LYS A 133 14.62 -8.96 6.33
C LYS A 133 13.38 -9.34 7.17
N GLY A 134 12.81 -10.51 6.90
CA GLY A 134 11.64 -11.03 7.62
C GLY A 134 10.28 -10.49 7.13
N LYS A 135 10.24 -9.44 6.30
CA LYS A 135 9.02 -8.94 5.67
C LYS A 135 8.72 -9.70 4.38
N GLU A 136 7.48 -10.14 4.23
CA GLU A 136 6.97 -10.84 3.04
C GLU A 136 6.31 -9.81 2.11
N SER A 137 6.54 -9.91 0.79
CA SER A 137 5.74 -9.14 -0.18
C SER A 137 4.31 -9.71 -0.28
N ASP A 138 3.39 -8.95 -0.89
CA ASP A 138 2.03 -9.44 -1.12
C ASP A 138 2.00 -10.69 -2.00
N GLY A 139 2.81 -10.69 -3.06
CA GLY A 139 3.01 -11.82 -3.94
C GLY A 139 3.52 -13.04 -3.19
N TYR A 140 4.42 -12.85 -2.21
CA TYR A 140 4.89 -13.95 -1.38
C TYR A 140 3.78 -14.49 -0.48
N THR A 141 2.97 -13.61 0.09
CA THR A 141 1.79 -13.98 0.89
C THR A 141 0.81 -14.81 0.06
N ILE A 142 0.50 -14.36 -1.17
CA ILE A 142 -0.36 -15.09 -2.12
C ILE A 142 0.25 -16.46 -2.46
N TYR A 143 1.53 -16.50 -2.83
CA TYR A 143 2.24 -17.74 -3.17
C TYR A 143 2.21 -18.76 -2.03
N LYS A 144 2.46 -18.31 -0.80
CA LYS A 144 2.45 -19.16 0.40
C LYS A 144 1.07 -19.77 0.67
N VAL A 145 0.00 -19.01 0.40
CA VAL A 145 -1.38 -19.50 0.56
C VAL A 145 -1.72 -20.53 -0.51
N ILE A 146 -1.28 -20.31 -1.76
CA ILE A 146 -1.48 -21.25 -2.86
C ILE A 146 -0.73 -22.56 -2.62
N ARG A 147 0.52 -22.50 -2.14
CA ARG A 147 1.37 -23.69 -1.92
C ARG A 147 0.98 -24.51 -0.68
N LYS A 148 0.20 -23.94 0.25
CA LYS A 148 -0.31 -24.64 1.44
C LYS A 148 -1.60 -25.44 1.18
N LYS A 149 -2.22 -25.27 0.01
CA LYS A 149 -3.27 -26.17 -0.47
C LYS A 149 -2.62 -27.42 -1.08
#